data_AF-A0A3D5Q9P8-F1
#
_entry.id   AF-A0A3D5Q9P8-F1
#
_cell.length_a   1.000
_cell.length_b   1.000
_cell.length_c   1.000
_cell.angle_alpha   90.00
_cell.angle_beta   90.00
_cell.angle_gamma   90.00
#
_symmetry.space_group_name_H-M   'P 1'
#
loop_
_entity.id
_entity.type
_entity.pdbx_description
1 polymer ?
#
loop_
_entity_poly.entity_id
_entity_poly.type
_entity_poly.pdbx_seq_one_letter_code
_entity_poly.pdbx_strand_id
1 'polypeptide(L)' 'MGKITTFLTEVKEELKKVTWPSKDDTVGTTAVVIVLVIVISVFLGVVDAGLSRLFNLLIG' A
#
# COMPACT_ATOMS: atom_id res chain seq x y z
N MET A 1 -38.52 -8.81 -9.12
CA MET A 1 -37.29 -8.04 -9.41
C MET A 1 -36.85 -7.10 -8.28
N GLY A 2 -37.62 -6.91 -7.18
CA GLY A 2 -37.28 -5.94 -6.11
C GLY A 2 -36.44 -6.47 -4.94
N LYS A 3 -36.22 -7.78 -4.79
CA LYS A 3 -35.44 -8.32 -3.65
C LYS A 3 -33.96 -7.92 -3.70
N ILE A 4 -33.33 -8.04 -4.87
CA ILE A 4 -31.90 -7.75 -5.04
C ILE A 4 -31.58 -6.26 -4.81
N THR A 5 -32.45 -5.35 -5.25
CA THR A 5 -32.29 -3.92 -5.02
C THR A 5 -32.40 -3.55 -3.55
N THR A 6 -33.30 -4.21 -2.81
CA THR A 6 -33.43 -4.04 -1.35
C THR A 6 -32.19 -4.59 -0.63
N PHE A 7 -31.73 -5.80 -0.99
CA PHE A 7 -30.49 -6.38 -0.43
C PHE A 7 -29.27 -5.48 -0.66
N LEU A 8 -29.08 -4.92 -1.87
CA LEU A 8 -27.99 -3.99 -2.14
C LEU A 8 -28.09 -2.68 -1.34
N THR A 9 -29.31 -2.24 -1.04
CA THR A 9 -29.55 -1.05 -0.22
C THR A 9 -29.21 -1.32 1.24
N GLU A 10 -29.64 -2.47 1.77
CA GLU A 10 -29.33 -2.92 3.13
C GLU A 10 -27.81 -3.12 3.34
N VAL A 11 -27.12 -3.75 2.39
CA VAL A 11 -25.65 -3.92 2.43
C VAL A 11 -24.94 -2.57 2.41
N LYS A 12 -25.41 -1.60 1.62
CA LYS A 12 -24.85 -0.25 1.59
C LYS A 12 -25.06 0.49 2.92
N GLU A 13 -26.17 0.24 3.62
CA GLU A 13 -26.41 0.81 4.95
C GLU A 13 -25.57 0.16 6.04
N GLU A 14 -25.33 -1.16 5.99
CA GLU A 14 -24.41 -1.84 6.91
C GLU A 14 -22.95 -1.42 6.68
N LEU A 15 -22.53 -1.26 5.42
CA LEU A 15 -21.20 -0.77 5.07
C LEU A 15 -20.95 0.68 5.52
N LYS A 16 -22.00 1.48 5.77
CA LYS A 16 -21.88 2.80 6.40
C LYS A 16 -21.72 2.74 7.92
N LYS A 17 -22.14 1.65 8.57
CA LYS A 17 -21.91 1.41 10.01
C LYS A 17 -20.48 0.91 10.28
N VAL A 18 -19.81 0.38 9.26
CA VAL A 18 -18.36 0.15 9.32
C VAL A 18 -17.67 1.50 9.45
N THR A 19 -16.91 1.66 10.54
CA THR A 19 -16.07 2.82 10.81
C THR A 19 -14.97 2.89 9.76
N TRP A 20 -15.27 3.55 8.64
CA TRP A 20 -14.26 3.91 7.66
C TRP A 20 -13.38 5.01 8.25
N PRO A 21 -12.04 4.90 8.11
CA PRO A 21 -11.13 5.96 8.50
C PRO A 21 -11.51 7.26 7.79
N SER A 22 -11.31 8.38 8.48
CA SER A 22 -11.54 9.69 7.87
C SER A 22 -10.61 9.85 6.65
N LYS A 23 -11.03 10.67 5.68
CA LYS A 23 -10.20 10.94 4.48
C LYS A 23 -8.82 11.47 4.86
N ASP A 24 -8.74 12.22 5.96
CA ASP A 24 -7.50 12.82 6.45
C ASP A 24 -6.56 11.76 7.05
N ASP A 25 -7.07 10.79 7.81
CA ASP A 25 -6.27 9.68 8.34
C ASP A 25 -5.72 8.79 7.22
N THR A 26 -6.53 8.59 6.18
CA THR A 26 -6.14 7.77 5.02
C THR A 26 -5.01 8.43 4.22
N VAL A 27 -5.06 9.76 4.05
CA VAL A 27 -4.01 10.51 3.34
C VAL A 27 -2.73 10.58 4.17
N GLY A 28 -2.85 10.84 5.48
CA GLY A 28 -1.70 10.88 6.39
C GLY A 28 -0.94 9.55 6.45
N THR A 29 -1.67 8.45 6.61
CA THR A 29 -1.06 7.10 6.64
C THR A 29 -0.44 6.71 5.30
N THR A 30 -1.07 7.06 4.17
CA THR A 30 -0.51 6.79 2.84
C THR A 30 0.77 7.59 2.59
N ALA A 31 0.83 8.85 3.02
CA ALA A 31 2.03 9.68 2.88
C ALA A 31 3.24 9.08 3.61
N VAL A 32 3.04 8.59 4.85
CA VAL A 32 4.10 7.91 5.61
C VAL A 32 4.58 6.65 4.91
N VAL A 33 3.66 5.84 4.37
CA VAL A 33 4.01 4.62 3.62
C VAL A 33 4.83 4.96 2.38
N ILE A 34 4.48 6.01 1.63
CA ILE A 34 5.23 6.44 0.45
C ILE A 34 6.68 6.81 0.82
N VAL A 35 6.86 7.60 1.87
CA VAL A 35 8.21 7.97 2.36
C VAL A 35 9.00 6.73 2.75
N LEU A 36 8.39 5.81 3.50
CA LEU A 36 9.03 4.56 3.91
C LEU A 36 9.46 3.71 2.71
N VAL A 37 8.60 3.56 1.70
CA VAL A 37 8.90 2.80 0.49
C VAL A 37 10.08 3.41 -0.27
N ILE A 38 10.15 4.74 -0.37
CA ILE A 38 11.28 5.44 -1.01
C ILE A 38 12.59 5.17 -0.26
N VAL A 39 12.57 5.23 1.07
CA VAL A 39 13.78 4.95 1.87
C VAL A 39 14.26 3.52 1.68
N ILE A 40 13.34 2.55 1.73
CA ILE A 40 13.65 1.13 1.55
C ILE A 40 14.15 0.86 0.13
N SER A 41 13.53 1.45 -0.90
CA SER A 41 13.94 1.24 -2.29
C SER A 41 15.34 1.77 -2.57
N VAL A 42 15.68 2.94 -2.02
CA VAL A 42 17.03 3.51 -2.10
C VAL A 42 18.04 2.61 -1.38
N PHE A 43 17.73 2.15 -0.17
CA PHE A 43 18.60 1.25 0.58
C PHE A 43 18.88 -0.05 -0.19
N LEU A 44 17.82 -0.72 -0.66
CA LEU A 44 17.97 -1.95 -1.44
C LEU A 44 18.73 -1.70 -2.73
N GLY A 45 18.46 -0.62 -3.47
CA GLY A 45 19.18 -0.28 -4.69
C GLY A 45 20.69 -0.06 -4.47
N VAL A 46 21.08 0.54 -3.34
CA VAL A 46 22.50 0.68 -2.97
C VAL A 46 23.12 -0.68 -2.65
N VAL A 47 22.41 -1.53 -1.90
CA VAL A 47 22.87 -2.88 -1.55
C VAL A 47 23.03 -3.72 -2.82
N ASP A 48 22.04 -3.75 -3.70
CA ASP A 48 22.05 -4.50 -4.95
C ASP A 48 23.18 -4.04 -5.88
N ALA A 49 23.41 -2.72 -5.98
CA ALA A 49 24.53 -2.18 -6.75
C ALA A 49 25.90 -2.55 -6.14
N GLY A 50 26.00 -2.54 -4.81
CA GLY A 50 27.20 -2.96 -4.09
C GLY A 50 27.50 -4.45 -4.28
N LEU A 51 26.48 -5.29 -4.11
CA LEU A 51 26.58 -6.74 -4.33
C LEU A 51 26.91 -7.06 -5.79
N SER A 52 26.26 -6.41 -6.75
CA SER A 52 26.52 -6.63 -8.18
C SER A 52 27.98 -6.33 -8.55
N ARG A 53 28.56 -5.26 -7.99
CA ARG A 53 29.98 -4.95 -8.17
C ARG A 53 30.89 -6.00 -7.53
N LEU A 54 30.56 -6.46 -6.32
CA LEU A 54 31.32 -7.51 -5.63
C LEU A 54 31.27 -8.84 -6.39
N PHE A 55 30.09 -9.25 -6.86
CA PHE A 55 29.92 -10.45 -7.67
C PHE A 55 30.68 -10.38 -8.99
N ASN A 56 30.63 -9.24 -9.70
CA ASN A 56 31.40 -9.04 -10.92
C ASN A 56 32.91 -9.12 -10.70
N LEU A 57 33.40 -8.73 -9.52
CA LEU A 57 34.83 -8.77 -9.18
C LEU A 57 35.30 -10.17 -8.71
N LEU A 58 34.37 -11.01 -8.25
CA LEU A 58 34.65 -12.38 -7.81
C LEU A 58 34.52 -13.41 -8.94
N ILE A 59 33.59 -13.21 -9.87
CA ILE A 59 33.35 -14.09 -11.02
C ILE A 59 34.16 -13.64 -12.25
N GLY A 60 34.49 -12.35 -12.33
CA GLY A 60 35.40 -11.77 -13.33
C GLY A 60 36.87 -12.03 -13.04
#